data_AF-A0A060BU02-F1
#
_entry.id   AF-A0A060BU02-F1
#
_cell.length_a   1.000
_cell.length_b   1.000
_cell.length_c   1.000
_cell.angle_alpha   90.00
_cell.angle_beta   90.00
_cell.angle_gamma   90.00
#
_symmetry.space_group_name_H-M   'P 1'
#
loop_
_entity.id
_entity.type
_entity.pdbx_description
1 polymer ?
#
loop_
_entity_poly.entity_id
_entity_poly.type
_entity_poly.pdbx_seq_one_letter_code
_entity_poly.pdbx_strand_id
1 'polypeptide(L)'
;MPYTAIGRILIERGEIPREEMTTARLEAWLRAHPDEAPALMAANRSYVFFRRVEGLDPGLGPVGSLGTQLTPGRSLAVDPAALPLGTPVFVSARLPLGAGVETSVSTGSSSPTTPAAPSAGPDAATCSSAG
;
A
#
# COMPACT_ATOMS: atom_id res chain seq x y z
N MET A 1 22.68 1.39 8.81
CA MET A 1 23.21 2.04 7.58
C MET A 1 22.06 2.67 6.82
N PRO A 2 22.22 3.86 6.23
CA PRO A 2 21.16 4.48 5.44
C PRO A 2 20.91 3.68 4.15
N TYR A 3 19.65 3.66 3.69
CA TYR A 3 19.30 3.11 2.39
C TYR A 3 19.90 3.98 1.28
N THR A 4 20.47 3.34 0.26
CA THR A 4 20.96 4.03 -0.94
C THR A 4 20.21 3.54 -2.17
N ALA A 5 19.58 4.48 -2.88
CA ALA A 5 18.87 4.19 -4.11
C ALA A 5 19.86 3.94 -5.25
N ILE A 6 20.08 2.67 -5.61
CA ILE A 6 21.00 2.28 -6.69
C ILE A 6 20.60 2.84 -8.06
N GLY A 7 19.29 3.06 -8.31
CA GLY A 7 18.83 3.74 -9.52
C GLY A 7 19.31 5.20 -9.61
N ARG A 8 19.46 5.89 -8.48
CA ARG A 8 20.01 7.26 -8.48
C ARG A 8 21.48 7.25 -8.92
N ILE A 9 22.25 6.25 -8.50
CA ILE A 9 23.65 6.08 -8.89
C ILE A 9 23.78 5.89 -10.41
N LEU A 10 22.88 5.12 -11.03
CA LEU A 10 22.88 4.95 -12.50
C LEU A 10 22.57 6.24 -13.25
N ILE A 11 21.67 7.07 -12.72
CA ILE A 11 21.37 8.38 -13.30
C ILE A 11 22.60 9.30 -13.19
N GLU A 12 23.25 9.33 -12.03
CA GLU A 12 24.45 10.15 -11.79
C GLU A 12 25.63 9.72 -12.67
N ARG A 13 25.72 8.44 -13.04
CA ARG A 13 26.71 7.91 -13.99
C ARG A 13 26.38 8.19 -15.45
N GLY A 14 25.15 8.60 -15.77
CA GLY A 14 24.68 8.84 -17.13
C GLY A 14 24.30 7.57 -17.91
N GLU A 15 24.21 6.42 -17.24
CA GLU A 15 23.87 5.12 -17.86
C GLU A 15 22.39 5.04 -18.28
N ILE A 16 21.51 5.63 -17.47
CA ILE A 16 20.06 5.64 -17.70
C ILE A 16 19.54 7.04 -17.36
N PRO A 17 18.82 7.70 -18.29
CA PRO A 17 18.21 9.00 -18.01
C PRO A 17 17.14 8.89 -16.93
N ARG A 18 16.94 9.95 -16.16
CA ARG A 18 16.04 9.98 -14.99
C ARG A 18 14.60 9.64 -15.38
N GLU A 19 14.17 10.08 -16.56
CA GLU A 19 12.82 9.94 -17.09
C GLU A 19 12.49 8.48 -17.44
N GLU A 20 13.50 7.69 -17.77
CA GLU A 20 13.34 6.27 -18.12
C GLU A 20 13.66 5.33 -16.95
N MET A 21 14.10 5.87 -15.81
CA MET A 21 14.48 5.07 -14.66
C MET A 21 13.25 4.38 -14.04
N THR A 22 13.10 3.10 -14.37
CA THR A 22 12.05 2.21 -13.87
C THR A 22 12.68 0.93 -13.33
N THR A 23 11.96 0.18 -12.50
CA THR A 23 12.42 -1.12 -11.99
C THR A 23 12.80 -2.06 -13.13
N ALA A 24 11.99 -2.10 -14.20
CA ALA A 24 12.26 -2.93 -15.37
C ALA A 24 13.55 -2.54 -16.10
N ARG A 25 13.82 -1.23 -16.25
CA ARG A 25 15.07 -0.73 -16.84
C ARG A 25 16.29 -1.02 -15.98
N LEU A 26 16.17 -0.84 -14.67
CA LEU A 26 17.22 -1.20 -13.70
C LEU A 26 17.54 -2.70 -13.77
N GLU A 27 16.53 -3.57 -13.76
CA GLU A 27 16.71 -5.03 -13.90
C GLU A 27 17.34 -5.42 -15.24
N ALA A 28 16.96 -4.75 -16.33
CA ALA A 28 17.58 -4.97 -17.63
C ALA A 28 19.07 -4.60 -17.63
N TRP A 29 19.42 -3.45 -17.04
CA TRP A 29 20.80 -3.00 -16.93
C TRP A 29 21.65 -3.93 -16.07
N LEU A 30 21.13 -4.38 -14.92
CA LEU A 30 21.80 -5.34 -14.04
C LEU A 30 22.07 -6.68 -14.74
N ARG A 31 21.16 -7.14 -15.60
CA ARG A 31 21.36 -8.37 -16.39
C ARG A 31 22.35 -8.18 -17.54
N ALA A 32 22.43 -6.98 -18.12
CA ALA A 32 23.35 -6.67 -19.19
C ALA A 32 24.80 -6.48 -18.70
N HIS A 33 25.01 -6.07 -17.44
CA HIS A 33 26.32 -5.80 -16.85
C HIS A 33 26.60 -6.70 -15.63
N PRO A 34 26.77 -8.02 -15.81
CA PRO A 34 26.95 -8.97 -14.70
C PRO A 34 28.23 -8.70 -13.89
N ASP A 35 29.26 -8.10 -14.49
CA ASP A 35 30.53 -7.78 -13.83
C ASP A 35 30.41 -6.56 -12.90
N GLU A 36 29.55 -5.59 -13.25
CA GLU A 36 29.38 -4.35 -12.49
C GLU A 36 28.21 -4.40 -11.50
N ALA A 37 27.21 -5.23 -11.78
CA ALA A 37 26.01 -5.38 -10.95
C ALA A 37 26.33 -5.65 -9.47
N PRO A 38 27.28 -6.54 -9.09
CA PRO A 38 27.61 -6.78 -7.68
C PRO A 38 28.12 -5.53 -6.96
N ALA A 39 28.98 -4.75 -7.61
CA ALA A 39 29.53 -3.52 -7.05
C ALA A 39 28.45 -2.45 -6.87
N LEU A 40 27.53 -2.33 -7.84
CA LEU A 40 26.39 -1.42 -7.74
C LEU A 40 25.43 -1.82 -6.62
N MET A 41 25.09 -3.11 -6.51
CA MET A 41 24.23 -3.63 -5.45
C MET A 41 24.85 -3.42 -4.06
N ALA A 42 26.18 -3.60 -3.94
CA ALA A 42 26.92 -3.39 -2.70
C ALA A 42 26.97 -1.91 -2.24
N ALA A 43 26.64 -0.96 -3.12
CA ALA A 43 26.51 0.44 -2.75
C ALA A 43 25.35 0.66 -1.76
N ASN A 44 24.29 -0.14 -1.84
CA ASN A 44 23.25 -0.15 -0.82
C ASN A 44 23.68 -0.99 0.39
N ARG A 45 24.17 -0.31 1.43
CA ARG A 45 24.59 -0.96 2.69
C ARG A 45 23.42 -1.34 3.60
N SER A 46 22.18 -1.03 3.19
CA SER A 46 20.98 -1.47 3.90
C SER A 46 20.62 -2.88 3.46
N TYR A 47 20.36 -3.76 4.43
CA TYR A 47 19.97 -5.15 4.19
C TYR A 47 18.72 -5.47 5.02
N VAL A 48 17.77 -6.17 4.40
CA VAL A 48 16.51 -6.56 5.03
C VAL A 48 16.56 -8.06 5.32
N PHE A 49 16.31 -8.43 6.57
CA PHE A 49 16.21 -9.82 6.99
C PHE A 49 14.75 -10.26 6.99
N PHE A 50 14.51 -11.48 6.52
CA PHE A 50 13.20 -12.09 6.49
C PHE A 50 13.15 -13.25 7.47
N ARG A 51 11.97 -13.47 8.06
CA ARG A 51 11.64 -14.67 8.83
C ARG A 51 10.48 -15.38 8.16
N ARG A 52 10.48 -16.70 8.20
CA ARG A 52 9.33 -17.49 7.76
C ARG A 52 8.21 -17.36 8.79
N VAL A 53 6.98 -17.18 8.32
CA VAL A 53 5.77 -17.14 9.14
C VAL A 53 4.79 -18.13 8.52
N GLU A 54 4.26 -19.03 9.33
CA GLU A 54 3.36 -20.11 8.90
C GLU A 54 1.92 -19.83 9.38
N GLY A 55 0.95 -20.48 8.76
CA GLY A 55 -0.47 -20.35 9.15
C GLY A 55 -1.09 -18.99 8.79
N LEU A 56 -0.51 -18.26 7.84
CA LEU A 56 -1.10 -17.03 7.31
C LEU A 56 -2.24 -17.35 6.35
N ASP A 57 -3.23 -16.46 6.31
CA ASP A 57 -4.38 -16.57 5.42
C ASP A 57 -3.96 -16.05 4.03
N PRO A 58 -4.01 -16.87 2.96
CA PRO A 58 -3.65 -16.43 1.61
C PRO A 58 -4.52 -15.29 1.07
N GLY A 59 -5.73 -15.09 1.60
CA GLY A 59 -6.62 -13.99 1.22
C GLY A 59 -6.23 -12.65 1.86
N LEU A 60 -5.32 -12.66 2.82
CA LEU A 60 -4.82 -11.46 3.50
C LEU A 60 -3.37 -11.15 3.10
N GLY A 61 -2.97 -9.90 3.36
CA GLY A 61 -1.61 -9.41 3.17
C GLY A 61 -0.67 -9.79 4.31
N PRO A 62 0.59 -9.33 4.24
CA PRO A 62 1.60 -9.63 5.25
C PRO A 62 1.22 -9.08 6.63
N VAL A 63 1.91 -9.55 7.67
CA VAL A 63 1.76 -9.03 9.03
C VAL A 63 2.28 -7.59 9.09
N GLY A 64 1.43 -6.65 9.48
CA GLY A 64 1.77 -5.23 9.62
C GLY A 64 2.38 -4.87 10.97
N SER A 65 2.60 -3.58 11.21
CA SER A 65 3.14 -3.05 12.47
C SER A 65 2.24 -3.30 13.70
N LEU A 66 0.93 -3.52 13.49
CA LEU A 66 -0.02 -3.87 14.54
C LEU A 66 0.04 -5.37 14.93
N GLY A 67 0.88 -6.17 14.28
CA GLY A 67 1.00 -7.61 14.54
C GLY A 67 -0.14 -8.46 13.94
N THR A 68 -1.05 -7.84 13.18
CA THR A 68 -2.15 -8.51 12.47
C THR A 68 -1.88 -8.55 10.96
N GLN A 69 -2.51 -9.49 10.26
CA GLN A 69 -2.47 -9.53 8.78
C GLN A 69 -3.24 -8.34 8.20
N LEU A 70 -2.69 -7.75 7.13
CA LEU A 70 -3.29 -6.60 6.46
C LEU A 70 -4.44 -7.05 5.55
N THR A 71 -5.59 -6.38 5.63
CA THR A 71 -6.71 -6.63 4.73
C THR A 71 -6.53 -5.80 3.44
N PRO A 72 -6.51 -6.43 2.25
CA PRO A 72 -6.34 -5.71 0.98
C PRO A 72 -7.35 -4.57 0.83
N GLY A 73 -6.86 -3.37 0.49
CA GLY A 73 -7.68 -2.17 0.31
C GLY A 73 -8.33 -1.60 1.59
N ARG A 74 -8.10 -2.20 2.76
CA ARG A 74 -8.68 -1.78 4.06
C ARG A 74 -7.65 -1.54 5.15
N SER A 75 -6.37 -1.72 4.85
CA SER A 75 -5.27 -1.41 5.77
C SER A 75 -4.35 -0.36 5.16
N LEU A 76 -3.93 0.61 5.98
CA LEU A 76 -3.11 1.76 5.58
C LEU A 76 -1.93 1.92 6.54
N ALA A 77 -0.74 2.18 5.99
CA ALA A 77 0.41 2.56 6.79
C ALA A 77 0.30 4.03 7.21
N VAL A 78 0.45 4.31 8.50
CA VAL A 78 0.33 5.65 9.09
C VAL A 78 1.55 5.95 9.94
N ASP A 79 1.83 7.23 10.17
CA ASP A 79 2.81 7.66 11.17
C ASP A 79 2.18 7.54 12.57
N PRO A 80 2.68 6.66 13.45
CA PRO A 80 2.14 6.48 14.80
C PRO A 80 2.23 7.73 15.67
N ALA A 81 3.14 8.67 15.37
CA ALA A 81 3.27 9.93 16.09
C ALA A 81 2.11 10.90 15.76
N ALA A 82 1.53 10.79 14.56
CA ALA A 82 0.41 11.61 14.12
C ALA A 82 -0.95 10.92 14.35
N LEU A 83 -1.02 9.59 14.14
CA LEU A 83 -2.24 8.81 14.30
C LEU A 83 -1.94 7.47 15.00
N PRO A 84 -2.56 7.19 16.16
CA PRO A 84 -2.39 5.91 16.84
C PRO A 84 -2.77 4.72 15.94
N LEU A 85 -1.99 3.64 16.02
CA LEU A 85 -2.27 2.41 15.27
C LEU A 85 -3.63 1.83 15.67
N GLY A 86 -4.40 1.37 14.67
CA GLY A 86 -5.74 0.81 14.86
C GLY A 86 -6.87 1.85 14.81
N THR A 87 -6.56 3.14 14.71
CA THR A 87 -7.59 4.18 14.55
C THR A 87 -8.31 4.02 13.19
N PRO A 88 -9.65 3.99 13.15
CA PRO A 88 -10.39 4.02 11.89
C PRO A 88 -10.14 5.33 11.13
N VAL A 89 -9.82 5.22 9.84
CA VAL A 89 -9.58 6.38 8.96
C VAL A 89 -10.48 6.29 7.75
N PHE A 90 -11.06 7.42 7.37
CA PHE A 90 -11.73 7.61 6.09
C PHE A 90 -10.81 8.36 5.13
N VAL A 91 -10.54 7.77 3.96
CA VAL A 91 -9.69 8.38 2.93
C VAL A 91 -10.54 8.66 1.69
N SER A 92 -10.61 9.93 1.30
CA SER A 92 -11.20 10.37 0.04
C SER A 92 -10.09 10.88 -0.87
N ALA A 93 -9.70 10.07 -1.85
CA ALA A 93 -8.67 10.41 -2.82
C ALA A 93 -8.91 9.66 -4.14
N ARG A 94 -8.47 10.25 -5.26
CA ARG A 94 -8.36 9.53 -6.54
C ARG A 94 -7.04 8.77 -6.55
N LEU A 95 -7.11 7.45 -6.42
CA LEU A 95 -5.93 6.60 -6.50
C LEU A 95 -5.51 6.42 -7.97
N PRO A 96 -4.21 6.53 -8.29
CA PRO A 96 -3.67 6.19 -9.60
C PRO A 96 -3.52 4.67 -9.73
N LEU A 97 -4.60 3.93 -9.45
CA LEU A 97 -4.71 2.51 -9.74
C LEU A 97 -5.21 2.40 -11.18
N GLY A 98 -4.42 1.78 -12.06
CA GLY A 98 -4.84 1.57 -13.45
C GLY A 98 -6.24 0.97 -13.52
N ALA A 99 -7.09 1.61 -14.35
CA ALA A 99 -8.48 1.25 -14.68
C ALA A 99 -9.39 0.77 -13.51
N GLY A 100 -10.14 1.72 -12.93
CA GLY A 100 -11.54 1.47 -12.58
C GLY A 100 -11.86 1.01 -11.16
N VAL A 101 -11.25 1.59 -10.12
CA VAL A 101 -11.73 1.42 -8.75
C VAL A 101 -11.84 2.78 -8.05
N GLU A 102 -13.04 3.39 -8.09
CA GLU A 102 -13.44 4.37 -7.06
C GLU A 102 -13.79 3.58 -5.80
N THR A 103 -12.77 3.31 -4.97
CA THR A 103 -13.00 2.73 -3.64
C THR A 103 -13.27 3.84 -2.64
N SER A 104 -14.54 4.04 -2.29
CA SER A 104 -14.90 4.67 -1.02
C SER A 104 -14.54 3.70 0.11
N VAL A 105 -13.38 3.90 0.74
CA VAL A 105 -12.95 3.08 1.88
C VAL A 105 -13.65 3.58 3.14
N SER A 106 -14.84 3.02 3.40
CA SER A 106 -15.52 3.10 4.69
C SER A 106 -14.94 2.06 5.65
N THR A 107 -14.08 2.46 6.58
CA THR A 107 -13.61 1.59 7.67
C THR A 107 -14.54 1.78 8.86
N GLY A 108 -15.63 1.00 8.90
CA GLY A 108 -16.52 0.95 10.05
C GLY A 108 -15.82 0.30 11.24
N SER A 109 -15.63 1.06 12.31
CA SER A 109 -15.43 0.53 13.66
C SER A 109 -16.66 -0.32 14.00
N SER A 110 -16.46 -1.57 14.43
CA SER A 110 -17.51 -2.35 15.07
C SER A 110 -18.10 -1.56 16.24
N SER A 111 -19.40 -1.28 16.21
CA SER A 111 -20.18 -0.78 17.34
C SER A 111 -21.12 -1.90 17.84
N PRO A 112 -21.41 -1.97 19.15
CA PRO A 112 -21.96 -3.16 19.80
C PRO A 112 -23.47 -3.34 19.59
N THR A 113 -23.88 -4.60 19.68
CA THR A 113 -25.24 -5.15 19.80
C THR A 113 -26.30 -4.21 20.38
N THR A 114 -27.43 -4.07 19.68
CA THR A 114 -28.76 -3.74 20.24
C THR A 114 -29.82 -4.46 19.36
N PRO A 115 -30.87 -5.07 19.95
CA PRO A 115 -31.56 -6.21 19.35
C PRO A 115 -32.63 -5.84 18.31
N ALA A 116 -32.94 -6.84 17.49
CA ALA A 116 -33.92 -6.84 16.41
C ALA A 116 -35.37 -6.56 16.84
N ALA A 117 -36.14 -5.91 15.96
CA ALA A 117 -37.47 -6.29 15.43
C ALA A 117 -38.21 -5.07 14.81
N PRO A 118 -39.30 -5.23 14.02
CA PRO A 118 -39.46 -6.08 12.84
C PRO A 118 -39.99 -5.29 11.60
N SER A 119 -39.91 -5.95 10.44
CA SER A 119 -40.59 -5.74 9.14
C SER A 119 -41.61 -4.58 8.95
N ALA A 120 -41.40 -3.77 7.91
CA ALA A 120 -42.48 -3.19 7.09
C ALA A 120 -41.97 -2.91 5.66
N GLY A 121 -42.79 -3.27 4.67
CA GLY A 121 -42.49 -3.22 3.24
C GLY A 121 -42.52 -1.82 2.59
N PRO A 122 -42.54 -1.76 1.24
CA PRO A 122 -42.12 -0.61 0.44
C PRO A 122 -43.29 0.33 0.14
N ASP A 123 -43.09 1.65 0.24
CA ASP A 123 -43.63 2.66 -0.67
C ASP A 123 -43.37 4.10 -0.20
N ALA A 124 -43.18 4.97 -1.20
CA ALA A 124 -43.41 6.41 -1.21
C ALA A 124 -42.49 7.33 -0.38
N ALA A 125 -41.68 8.15 -1.07
CA ALA A 125 -42.13 9.47 -1.54
C ALA A 125 -40.94 10.39 -1.87
N THR A 126 -40.89 10.79 -3.13
CA THR A 126 -40.23 11.98 -3.66
C THR A 126 -40.59 13.23 -2.87
N CYS A 127 -39.64 14.10 -2.57
CA CYS A 127 -39.88 15.55 -2.70
C CYS A 127 -38.59 16.31 -2.98
N SER A 128 -38.71 17.23 -3.93
CA SER A 128 -37.69 18.10 -4.51
C SER A 128 -37.72 19.48 -3.85
N SER A 129 -36.70 20.27 -4.17
CA SER A 129 -36.61 21.74 -4.19
C SER A 129 -36.07 22.52 -2.97
N ALA A 130 -34.96 23.20 -3.27
CA ALA A 130 -34.71 24.65 -3.20
C ALA A 130 -34.94 25.43 -1.89
N GLY A 131 -33.87 26.13 -1.50
CA GLY A 131 -33.79 27.21 -0.53
C GLY A 131 -32.36 27.69 -0.42
#